data_AF-A0A3A4QYT9-F1
#
_entry.id   AF-A0A3A4QYT9-F1
#
_cell.length_a   1.000
_cell.length_b   1.000
_cell.length_c   1.000
_cell.angle_alpha   90.00
_cell.angle_beta   90.00
_cell.angle_gamma   90.00
#
_symmetry.space_group_name_H-M   'P 1'
#
loop_
_entity.id
_entity.type
_entity.pdbx_description
1 polymer ?
#
loop_
_entity_poly.entity_id
_entity_poly.type
_entity_poly.pdbx_seq_one_letter_code
_entity_poly.pdbx_strand_id
1 'polypeptide(L)'
;MKIIVEAQGTLLKVSQKLDVPYREQRRTSTRGAIKGFSAKSRIRLLQLVARLRIIKKLHPTFLTLTYGKTFPDCQTAKKHLWNFIKRLRRRSPEVFSCIWRLELQDRNAPHFHLIIFNMPFIHKATIQKLWAECVSEQYWDYSAEEVRYPFTRIEAIRNHKKLCCYVSKYIAKKDDASPEGDASSCGFNNEPYLSAQKITGRLWGVINKAMLPFAKISQVVIDYDKKWYREFQDMCRQIWNGIEDDSGFHLYTSNPYSVTYILSKRFVEKFKIPIVSEVHESLRILPCEPCPF
;
A
#
# COMPACT_ATOMS: atom_id res chain seq x y z
N MET A 1 1.58 -6.25 -31.08
CA MET A 1 1.28 -6.42 -29.63
C MET A 1 1.53 -5.08 -28.95
N LYS A 2 0.93 -4.79 -27.78
CA LYS A 2 1.09 -3.48 -27.13
C LYS A 2 1.78 -3.57 -25.77
N ILE A 3 2.77 -2.73 -25.52
CA ILE A 3 3.39 -2.55 -24.21
C ILE A 3 2.95 -1.23 -23.64
N ILE A 4 2.65 -1.25 -22.37
CA ILE A 4 2.26 -0.09 -21.59
C ILE A 4 3.39 0.17 -20.61
N VAL A 5 4.07 1.30 -20.80
CA VAL A 5 5.03 1.86 -19.84
C VAL A 5 4.31 2.94 -19.05
N GLU A 6 4.19 2.75 -17.75
CA GLU A 6 3.45 3.62 -16.85
C GLU A 6 4.39 4.13 -15.74
N ALA A 7 4.53 5.45 -15.63
CA ALA A 7 5.21 6.12 -14.54
C ALA A 7 4.19 6.82 -13.65
N GLN A 8 4.23 6.53 -12.35
CA GLN A 8 3.41 7.22 -11.36
C GLN A 8 4.12 7.21 -9.99
N GLY A 9 4.38 8.40 -9.45
CA GLY A 9 5.03 8.54 -8.14
C GLY A 9 6.48 8.10 -8.20
N THR A 10 6.83 7.03 -7.50
CA THR A 10 8.11 6.31 -7.59
C THR A 10 7.99 4.97 -8.34
N LEU A 11 6.80 4.63 -8.84
CA LEU A 11 6.57 3.40 -9.57
C LEU A 11 6.78 3.63 -11.08
N LEU A 12 7.60 2.77 -11.68
CA LEU A 12 7.63 2.53 -13.12
C LEU A 12 7.13 1.11 -13.36
N LYS A 13 6.06 0.97 -14.11
CA LYS A 13 5.43 -0.31 -14.42
C LYS A 13 5.45 -0.52 -15.93
N VAL A 14 6.00 -1.65 -16.35
CA VAL A 14 5.94 -2.09 -17.74
C VAL A 14 5.02 -3.29 -17.78
N SER A 15 3.99 -3.24 -18.62
CA SER A 15 3.03 -4.33 -18.74
C SER A 15 2.72 -4.63 -20.20
N GLN A 16 2.59 -5.92 -20.49
CA GLN A 16 2.23 -6.41 -21.80
C GLN A 16 0.70 -6.47 -21.91
N LYS A 17 0.14 -5.82 -22.92
CA LYS A 17 -1.23 -6.09 -23.36
C LYS A 17 -1.13 -7.12 -24.48
N LEU A 18 -1.38 -8.38 -24.13
CA LEU A 18 -1.64 -9.41 -25.12
C LEU A 18 -3.01 -9.10 -25.72
N ASP A 19 -3.08 -8.85 -27.03
CA ASP A 19 -4.33 -8.89 -27.77
C ASP A 19 -4.74 -10.37 -27.89
N VAL A 20 -5.17 -10.95 -26.78
CA VAL A 20 -5.81 -12.26 -26.79
C VAL A 20 -7.24 -12.00 -27.24
N PRO A 21 -7.73 -12.60 -28.35
CA PRO A 21 -9.15 -12.51 -28.69
C PRO A 21 -9.95 -12.94 -27.46
N TYR A 22 -11.00 -12.18 -27.15
CA TYR A 22 -11.86 -12.37 -25.99
C TYR A 22 -12.30 -13.84 -25.92
N ARG A 23 -11.61 -14.67 -25.13
CA ARG A 23 -12.12 -15.97 -24.74
C ARG A 23 -13.23 -15.69 -23.74
N GLU A 24 -14.47 -15.79 -24.21
CA GLU A 24 -15.58 -16.12 -23.34
C GLU A 24 -15.14 -17.27 -22.43
N GLN A 25 -15.43 -17.15 -21.14
CA GLN A 25 -15.02 -18.07 -20.07
C GLN A 25 -13.61 -17.87 -19.49
N ARG A 26 -13.36 -16.69 -18.90
CA ARG A 26 -12.84 -16.75 -17.53
C ARG A 26 -14.00 -17.08 -16.62
N ARG A 27 -14.15 -18.35 -16.23
CA ARG A 27 -14.96 -18.73 -15.06
C ARG A 27 -14.64 -17.72 -13.97
N THR A 28 -15.64 -16.96 -13.52
CA THR A 28 -15.49 -16.06 -12.38
C THR A 28 -15.10 -16.93 -11.20
N SER A 29 -13.79 -17.04 -10.92
CA SER A 29 -13.34 -17.83 -9.79
C SER A 29 -13.92 -17.17 -8.55
N THR A 30 -14.79 -17.90 -7.86
CA THR A 30 -15.33 -17.45 -6.57
C THR A 30 -14.15 -17.13 -5.68
N ARG A 31 -14.15 -15.92 -5.14
CA ARG A 31 -13.03 -15.44 -4.32
C ARG A 31 -12.90 -16.35 -3.10
N GLY A 32 -11.80 -17.11 -3.04
CA GLY A 32 -11.51 -17.97 -1.90
C GLY A 32 -11.34 -17.17 -0.60
N ALA A 33 -11.50 -17.87 0.53
CA ALA A 33 -11.30 -17.30 1.85
C ALA A 33 -9.89 -16.70 1.99
N ILE A 34 -9.79 -15.55 2.65
CA ILE A 34 -8.51 -14.87 2.89
C ILE A 34 -7.80 -15.60 4.02
N LYS A 35 -6.76 -16.37 3.68
CA LYS A 35 -5.98 -17.15 4.66
C LYS A 35 -4.83 -16.37 5.30
N GLY A 36 -4.47 -15.21 4.75
CA GLY A 36 -3.30 -14.47 5.21
C GLY A 36 -2.90 -13.34 4.27
N PHE A 37 -1.70 -12.80 4.48
CA PHE A 37 -1.18 -11.68 3.70
C PHE A 37 -0.22 -12.11 2.60
N SER A 38 -0.78 -12.71 1.55
CA SER A 38 0.04 -13.26 0.45
C SER A 38 1.02 -12.25 -0.16
N ALA A 39 2.12 -12.75 -0.72
CA ALA A 39 3.11 -11.94 -1.45
C ALA A 39 2.45 -11.03 -2.51
N LYS A 40 1.49 -11.57 -3.29
CA LYS A 40 0.70 -10.77 -4.26
C LYS A 40 -0.08 -9.63 -3.60
N SER A 41 -0.53 -9.79 -2.37
CA SER A 41 -1.23 -8.76 -1.60
C SER A 41 -0.26 -7.69 -1.08
N ARG A 42 0.92 -8.10 -0.59
CA ARG A 42 2.02 -7.20 -0.20
C ARG A 42 2.45 -6.32 -1.37
N ILE A 43 2.68 -6.91 -2.55
CA ILE A 43 3.05 -6.18 -3.77
C ILE A 43 2.00 -5.14 -4.15
N ARG A 44 0.70 -5.47 -4.07
CA ARG A 44 -0.36 -4.49 -4.36
C ARG A 44 -0.36 -3.30 -3.41
N LEU A 45 -0.10 -3.53 -2.12
CA LEU A 45 0.01 -2.46 -1.13
C LEU A 45 1.22 -1.55 -1.44
N LEU A 46 2.37 -2.13 -1.80
CA LEU A 46 3.53 -1.35 -2.21
C LEU A 46 3.28 -0.52 -3.45
N GLN A 47 2.70 -1.13 -4.48
CA GLN A 47 2.39 -0.43 -5.71
C GLN A 47 1.44 0.73 -5.45
N LEU A 48 0.44 0.52 -4.58
CA LEU A 48 -0.44 1.60 -4.16
C LEU A 48 0.36 2.76 -3.55
N VAL A 49 1.25 2.46 -2.61
CA VAL A 49 2.01 3.47 -1.86
C VAL A 49 3.05 4.17 -2.74
N ALA A 50 3.73 3.42 -3.61
CA ALA A 50 4.68 3.94 -4.58
C ALA A 50 4.05 4.91 -5.60
N ARG A 51 2.73 4.82 -5.82
CA ARG A 51 1.98 5.74 -6.69
C ARG A 51 1.62 7.06 -6.00
N LEU A 52 1.80 7.16 -4.68
CA LEU A 52 1.44 8.35 -3.93
C LEU A 52 2.53 9.42 -4.04
N ARG A 53 2.15 10.65 -3.71
CA ARG A 53 3.09 11.75 -3.47
C ARG A 53 2.86 12.31 -2.07
N ILE A 54 3.94 12.67 -1.38
CA ILE A 54 3.81 13.45 -0.15
C ILE A 54 3.70 14.92 -0.55
N ILE A 55 2.58 15.54 -0.19
CA ILE A 55 2.35 16.96 -0.36
C ILE A 55 2.92 17.65 0.88
N LYS A 56 3.90 18.56 0.72
CA LYS A 56 4.59 19.21 1.85
C LYS A 56 3.66 19.86 2.88
N LYS A 57 2.48 20.34 2.45
CA LYS A 57 1.48 20.97 3.34
C LYS A 57 0.63 19.95 4.13
N LEU A 58 0.61 18.69 3.73
CA LEU A 58 -0.26 17.64 4.30
C LEU A 58 0.60 16.40 4.57
N HIS A 59 1.36 16.45 5.66
CA HIS A 59 2.16 15.32 6.10
C HIS A 59 1.25 14.15 6.50
N PRO A 60 1.39 12.97 5.87
CA PRO A 60 0.66 11.80 6.31
C PRO A 60 1.03 11.46 7.75
N THR A 61 0.07 10.96 8.52
CA THR A 61 0.28 10.51 9.89
C THR A 61 0.30 8.99 9.92
N PHE A 62 1.37 8.42 10.47
CA PHE A 62 1.41 7.03 10.85
C PHE A 62 0.80 6.90 12.25
N LEU A 63 -0.26 6.11 12.35
CA LEU A 63 -0.96 5.84 13.61
C LEU A 63 -1.02 4.34 13.83
N THR A 64 -0.52 3.93 14.99
CA THR A 64 -0.63 2.57 15.49
C THR A 64 -1.70 2.52 16.57
N LEU A 65 -2.60 1.54 16.46
CA LEU A 65 -3.63 1.22 17.45
C LEU A 65 -3.44 -0.20 17.97
N THR A 66 -3.50 -0.38 19.29
CA THR A 66 -3.41 -1.71 19.93
C THR A 66 -4.29 -1.79 21.16
N TYR A 67 -4.42 -2.99 21.72
CA TYR A 67 -5.21 -3.27 22.91
C TYR A 67 -4.33 -3.37 24.16
N GLY A 68 -4.93 -3.31 25.35
CA GLY A 68 -4.29 -3.66 26.62
C GLY A 68 -3.96 -5.16 26.71
N LYS A 69 -3.84 -5.70 27.93
CA LYS A 69 -3.49 -7.12 28.17
C LYS A 69 -4.50 -8.09 27.53
N THR A 70 -5.78 -7.78 27.67
CA THR A 70 -6.90 -8.47 27.04
C THR A 70 -7.20 -7.87 25.67
N PHE A 71 -7.63 -8.70 24.72
CA PHE A 71 -7.92 -8.25 23.35
C PHE A 71 -9.00 -9.11 22.70
N PRO A 72 -9.76 -8.54 21.76
CA PRO A 72 -10.81 -9.27 21.04
C PRO A 72 -10.25 -10.15 19.91
N ASP A 73 -11.14 -10.95 19.32
CA ASP A 73 -10.90 -11.59 18.02
C ASP A 73 -10.70 -10.56 16.89
N CYS A 74 -10.11 -11.00 15.77
CA CYS A 74 -9.85 -10.16 14.59
C CYS A 74 -11.11 -9.49 13.99
N GLN A 75 -12.27 -10.14 14.05
CA GLN A 75 -13.52 -9.63 13.48
C GLN A 75 -14.07 -8.48 14.34
N THR A 76 -14.11 -8.69 15.65
CA THR A 76 -14.48 -7.68 16.65
C THR A 76 -13.49 -6.52 16.64
N ALA A 77 -12.19 -6.80 16.53
CA ALA A 77 -11.17 -5.76 16.43
C ALA A 77 -11.38 -4.84 15.22
N LYS A 78 -11.81 -5.38 14.07
CA LYS A 78 -12.14 -4.58 12.88
C LYS A 78 -13.36 -3.71 13.11
N LYS A 79 -14.38 -4.17 13.84
CA LYS A 79 -15.53 -3.33 14.22
C LYS A 79 -15.07 -2.11 15.02
N HIS A 80 -14.16 -2.30 15.98
CA HIS A 80 -13.56 -1.18 16.72
C HIS A 80 -12.81 -0.22 15.80
N LEU A 81 -11.97 -0.74 14.89
CA LEU A 81 -11.29 0.09 13.89
C LEU A 81 -12.28 0.91 13.06
N TRP A 82 -13.36 0.31 12.56
CA TRP A 82 -14.36 1.03 11.77
C TRP A 82 -15.05 2.12 12.58
N ASN A 83 -15.38 1.86 13.84
CA ASN A 83 -15.95 2.88 14.73
C ASN A 83 -14.97 4.03 14.95
N PHE A 84 -13.69 3.72 15.18
CA PHE A 84 -12.63 4.71 15.34
C PHE A 84 -12.48 5.57 14.09
N ILE A 85 -12.42 4.97 12.90
CA ILE A 85 -12.35 5.72 11.64
C ILE A 85 -13.58 6.59 11.43
N LYS A 86 -14.79 6.11 11.73
CA LYS A 86 -16.01 6.92 11.66
C LYS A 86 -15.92 8.14 12.59
N ARG A 87 -15.39 7.99 13.81
CA ARG A 87 -15.19 9.11 14.76
C ARG A 87 -14.13 10.10 14.31
N LEU A 88 -13.03 9.62 13.73
CA LEU A 88 -12.02 10.49 13.13
C LEU A 88 -12.59 11.26 11.93
N ARG A 89 -13.30 10.58 11.02
CA ARG A 89 -13.89 11.22 9.84
C ARG A 89 -14.89 12.31 10.20
N ARG A 90 -15.71 12.14 11.25
CA ARG A 90 -16.64 13.20 11.72
C ARG A 90 -15.93 14.46 12.19
N ARG A 91 -14.71 14.35 12.69
CA ARG A 91 -13.87 15.48 13.10
C ARG A 91 -13.12 16.11 11.94
N SER A 92 -13.09 15.46 10.77
CA SER A 92 -12.33 15.91 9.59
C SER A 92 -13.02 15.46 8.30
N PRO A 93 -14.21 16.02 7.97
CA PRO A 93 -15.08 15.46 6.93
C PRO A 93 -14.51 15.60 5.52
N GLU A 94 -13.78 16.68 5.24
CA GLU A 94 -13.57 17.14 3.86
C GLU A 94 -12.41 16.48 3.12
N VAL A 95 -11.45 15.85 3.81
CA VAL A 95 -10.19 15.43 3.16
C VAL A 95 -9.62 14.08 3.65
N PHE A 96 -10.30 13.38 4.55
CA PHE A 96 -9.78 12.15 5.17
C PHE A 96 -9.62 10.99 4.18
N SER A 97 -8.41 10.45 4.04
CA SER A 97 -8.16 9.13 3.45
C SER A 97 -7.16 8.34 4.28
N CYS A 98 -7.26 7.01 4.25
CA CYS A 98 -6.45 6.16 5.10
C CYS A 98 -6.12 4.82 4.44
N ILE A 99 -4.86 4.42 4.54
CA ILE A 99 -4.44 3.04 4.27
C ILE A 99 -4.29 2.35 5.61
N TRP A 100 -4.97 1.21 5.80
CA TRP A 100 -4.90 0.46 7.04
C TRP A 100 -4.37 -0.94 6.83
N ARG A 101 -3.71 -1.46 7.85
CA ARG A 101 -3.13 -2.79 7.91
C ARG A 101 -3.39 -3.41 9.27
N LEU A 102 -3.87 -4.65 9.29
CA LEU A 102 -3.97 -5.50 10.47
C LEU A 102 -2.75 -6.42 10.53
N GLU A 103 -2.09 -6.40 11.67
CA GLU A 103 -0.99 -7.25 12.08
C GLU A 103 -1.34 -7.91 13.42
N LEU A 104 -0.69 -9.02 13.75
CA LEU A 104 -0.82 -9.67 15.04
C LEU A 104 0.51 -9.53 15.77
N GLN A 105 0.47 -9.03 17.01
CA GLN A 105 1.65 -9.02 17.89
C GLN A 105 2.05 -10.45 18.27
N ASP A 106 3.22 -10.65 18.90
CA ASP A 106 3.68 -11.98 19.37
C ASP A 106 2.64 -12.72 20.24
N ARG A 107 1.92 -11.94 21.06
CA ARG A 107 0.83 -12.45 21.90
C ARG A 107 -0.49 -12.70 21.16
N ASN A 108 -0.50 -12.65 19.82
CA ASN A 108 -1.68 -12.77 18.95
C ASN A 108 -2.73 -11.65 19.07
N ALA A 109 -2.35 -10.51 19.63
CA ALA A 109 -3.25 -9.36 19.75
C ALA A 109 -3.37 -8.61 18.41
N PRO A 110 -4.60 -8.31 17.94
CA PRO A 110 -4.84 -7.45 16.79
C PRO A 110 -4.21 -6.07 16.94
N HIS A 111 -3.42 -5.69 15.94
CA HIS A 111 -2.66 -4.46 15.90
C HIS A 111 -2.89 -3.76 14.56
N PHE A 112 -3.23 -2.47 14.59
CA PHE A 112 -3.52 -1.74 13.35
C PHE A 112 -2.46 -0.69 13.07
N HIS A 113 -1.91 -0.72 11.86
CA HIS A 113 -1.15 0.39 11.28
C HIS A 113 -2.02 1.17 10.33
N LEU A 114 -2.08 2.48 10.53
CA LEU A 114 -2.82 3.42 9.72
C LEU A 114 -1.85 4.44 9.15
N ILE A 115 -1.93 4.67 7.85
CA ILE A 115 -1.34 5.82 7.20
C ILE A 115 -2.51 6.73 6.82
N ILE A 116 -2.66 7.82 7.56
CA ILE A 116 -3.77 8.76 7.42
C ILE A 116 -3.28 9.98 6.66
N PHE A 117 -3.99 10.35 5.61
CA PHE A 117 -3.72 11.55 4.83
C PHE A 117 -4.74 12.62 5.17
N ASN A 118 -4.26 13.87 5.15
CA ASN A 118 -5.07 15.06 5.39
C ASN A 118 -5.83 15.04 6.73
N MET A 119 -5.22 14.48 7.77
CA MET A 119 -5.73 14.61 9.12
C MET A 119 -5.26 15.96 9.69
N PRO A 120 -6.15 16.79 10.25
CA PRO A 120 -5.72 17.97 10.99
C PRO A 120 -4.91 17.55 12.20
N PHE A 121 -4.22 18.51 12.82
CA PHE A 121 -3.56 18.24 14.09
C PHE A 121 -4.61 17.85 15.13
N ILE A 122 -4.44 16.66 15.72
CA ILE A 122 -5.24 16.17 16.83
C ILE A 122 -4.26 15.75 17.92
N HIS A 123 -4.47 16.26 19.13
CA HIS A 123 -3.61 15.94 20.26
C HIS A 123 -3.62 14.43 20.55
N LYS A 124 -2.45 13.87 20.91
CA LYS A 124 -2.30 12.42 21.16
C LYS A 124 -3.32 11.90 22.18
N ALA A 125 -3.53 12.62 23.27
CA ALA A 125 -4.49 12.23 24.30
C ALA A 125 -5.93 12.13 23.74
N THR A 126 -6.31 13.00 22.81
CA THR A 126 -7.60 12.94 22.13
C THR A 126 -7.70 11.69 21.26
N ILE A 127 -6.67 11.36 20.48
CA ILE A 127 -6.66 10.13 19.66
C ILE A 127 -6.74 8.89 20.55
N GLN A 128 -5.97 8.86 21.64
CA GLN A 128 -5.97 7.75 22.58
C GLN A 128 -7.34 7.58 23.24
N LYS A 129 -7.97 8.67 23.69
CA LYS A 129 -9.34 8.65 24.23
C LYS A 129 -10.35 8.17 23.20
N LEU A 130 -10.27 8.63 21.94
CA LEU A 130 -11.16 8.17 20.87
C LEU A 130 -11.02 6.68 20.59
N TRP A 131 -9.80 6.16 20.66
CA TRP A 131 -9.56 4.74 20.56
C TRP A 131 -10.15 4.00 21.76
N ALA A 132 -9.88 4.48 22.98
CA ALA A 132 -10.41 3.95 24.23
C ALA A 132 -11.94 3.88 24.24
N GLU A 133 -12.65 4.87 23.71
CA GLU A 133 -14.11 4.88 23.64
C GLU A 133 -14.68 3.97 22.52
N CYS A 134 -13.85 3.55 21.57
CA CYS A 134 -14.25 2.61 20.52
C CYS A 134 -14.04 1.15 20.93
N VAL A 135 -13.22 0.93 21.97
CA VAL A 135 -12.95 -0.38 22.52
C VAL A 135 -13.62 -0.48 23.90
N SER A 136 -14.29 -1.58 24.18
CA SER A 136 -14.90 -1.76 25.51
C SER A 136 -13.84 -1.69 26.62
N GLU A 137 -14.22 -1.20 27.81
CA GLU A 137 -13.32 -1.02 28.96
C GLU A 137 -12.56 -2.30 29.33
N GLN A 138 -13.18 -3.46 29.12
CA GLN A 138 -12.57 -4.77 29.31
C GLN A 138 -11.27 -5.00 28.51
N TYR A 139 -10.95 -4.17 27.51
CA TYR A 139 -9.72 -4.22 26.69
C TYR A 139 -8.75 -3.08 26.98
N TRP A 140 -8.99 -2.30 28.04
CA TRP A 140 -8.06 -1.30 28.55
C TRP A 140 -6.88 -1.98 29.25
N ASP A 141 -5.88 -1.20 29.61
CA ASP A 141 -4.67 -1.69 30.25
C ASP A 141 -4.75 -1.52 31.77
N TYR A 142 -4.83 -2.66 32.48
CA TYR A 142 -4.88 -2.78 33.93
C TYR A 142 -3.56 -3.30 34.51
N SER A 143 -2.45 -3.18 33.78
CA SER A 143 -1.13 -3.64 34.24
C SER A 143 -0.50 -2.77 35.34
N ALA A 144 -1.04 -1.58 35.59
CA ALA A 144 -0.61 -0.65 36.62
C ALA A 144 -1.74 -0.40 37.64
N GLU A 145 -1.40 0.20 38.79
CA GLU A 145 -2.37 0.60 39.82
C GLU A 145 -3.47 1.53 39.27
N GLU A 146 -3.12 2.38 38.30
CA GLU A 146 -4.06 3.21 37.56
C GLU A 146 -4.45 2.58 36.22
N VAL A 147 -5.75 2.64 35.91
CA VAL A 147 -6.30 2.16 34.64
C VAL A 147 -5.82 3.04 33.48
N ARG A 148 -5.18 2.43 32.49
CA ARG A 148 -4.63 3.14 31.32
C ARG A 148 -5.43 2.84 30.06
N TYR A 149 -5.65 3.88 29.27
CA TYR A 149 -6.25 3.73 27.95
C TYR A 149 -5.36 2.87 27.01
N PRO A 150 -5.98 2.12 26.09
CA PRO A 150 -5.25 1.28 25.15
C PRO A 150 -4.24 2.08 24.34
N PHE A 151 -3.13 1.44 24.01
CA PHE A 151 -1.95 2.13 23.52
C PHE A 151 -2.13 2.66 22.09
N THR A 152 -1.65 3.88 21.88
CA THR A 152 -1.55 4.52 20.56
C THR A 152 -0.16 5.11 20.35
N ARG A 153 0.39 4.94 19.14
CA ARG A 153 1.62 5.60 18.71
C ARG A 153 1.35 6.41 17.46
N ILE A 154 1.72 7.70 17.49
CA ILE A 154 1.48 8.66 16.41
C ILE A 154 2.82 9.18 15.94
N GLU A 155 3.03 9.20 14.63
CA GLU A 155 4.27 9.68 14.03
C GLU A 155 3.99 10.38 12.70
N ALA A 156 4.46 11.62 12.54
CA ALA A 156 4.35 12.33 11.28
C ALA A 156 5.33 11.77 10.23
N ILE A 157 4.84 11.55 9.02
CA ILE A 157 5.63 11.07 7.88
C ILE A 157 6.12 12.28 7.08
N ARG A 158 7.40 12.62 7.27
CA ARG A 158 7.99 13.84 6.70
C ARG A 158 8.34 13.73 5.22
N ASN A 159 8.65 12.53 4.72
CA ASN A 159 9.11 12.33 3.35
C ASN A 159 8.66 10.98 2.77
N HIS A 160 8.64 10.90 1.44
CA HIS A 160 8.14 9.73 0.72
C HIS A 160 8.99 8.48 0.98
N LYS A 161 10.30 8.64 1.22
CA LYS A 161 11.18 7.52 1.60
C LYS A 161 10.70 6.87 2.90
N LYS A 162 10.35 7.66 3.91
CA LYS A 162 9.83 7.17 5.19
C LYS A 162 8.48 6.47 5.02
N LEU A 163 7.59 7.00 4.17
CA LEU A 163 6.33 6.34 3.79
C LEU A 163 6.60 4.96 3.17
N CYS A 164 7.50 4.90 2.18
CA CYS A 164 7.90 3.64 1.56
C CYS A 164 8.55 2.69 2.58
N CYS A 165 9.38 3.17 3.50
CA CYS A 165 9.99 2.34 4.55
C CYS A 165 8.95 1.69 5.47
N TYR A 166 7.89 2.41 5.86
CA TYR A 166 6.80 1.82 6.65
C TYR A 166 6.16 0.65 5.93
N VAL A 167 6.06 0.73 4.60
CA VAL A 167 5.35 -0.26 3.80
C VAL A 167 6.27 -1.37 3.28
N SER A 168 7.54 -1.07 3.01
CA SER A 168 8.53 -2.02 2.50
C SER A 168 8.94 -3.04 3.54
N LYS A 169 8.85 -2.70 4.83
CA LYS A 169 9.07 -3.65 5.93
C LYS A 169 8.06 -4.81 5.93
N TYR A 170 6.86 -4.59 5.38
CA TYR A 170 5.88 -5.66 5.21
C TYR A 170 6.25 -6.68 4.10
N ILE A 171 7.29 -6.42 3.31
CA ILE A 171 7.83 -7.34 2.29
C ILE A 171 9.07 -8.07 2.79
N ALA A 172 9.92 -7.37 3.56
CA ALA A 172 11.29 -7.77 3.84
C ALA A 172 11.38 -9.00 4.75
N LYS A 173 10.30 -9.34 5.45
CA LYS A 173 10.21 -10.60 6.19
C LYS A 173 9.84 -11.71 5.19
N LYS A 174 10.87 -12.45 4.78
CA LYS A 174 10.77 -13.70 4.02
C LYS A 174 10.43 -14.82 5.00
N ASP A 175 9.64 -15.79 4.52
CA ASP A 175 9.06 -16.88 5.30
C ASP A 175 10.10 -17.88 5.92
N ASP A 176 11.43 -17.68 5.76
CA ASP A 176 12.47 -18.67 6.13
C ASP A 176 13.74 -18.10 6.83
N ALA A 177 13.75 -16.88 7.39
CA ALA A 177 14.94 -16.36 8.08
C ALA A 177 14.87 -16.57 9.60
N SER A 178 15.81 -17.37 10.13
CA SER A 178 16.07 -17.54 11.56
C SER A 178 16.28 -16.19 12.27
N PRO A 179 15.93 -16.08 13.56
CA PRO A 179 15.83 -14.81 14.29
C PRO A 179 17.19 -14.32 14.82
N GLU A 180 18.24 -14.37 14.01
CA GLU A 180 19.55 -13.85 14.39
C GLU A 180 19.98 -12.76 13.40
N GLY A 181 19.64 -11.52 13.75
CA GLY A 181 19.99 -10.34 12.97
C GLY A 181 19.69 -9.09 13.79
N ASP A 182 20.76 -8.49 14.30
CA ASP A 182 20.78 -7.34 15.20
C ASP A 182 19.99 -6.15 14.63
N ALA A 183 18.75 -5.99 15.11
CA ALA A 183 17.79 -4.99 14.62
C ALA A 183 17.81 -3.76 15.54
N SER A 184 18.79 -2.89 15.35
CA SER A 184 18.79 -1.57 15.97
C SER A 184 17.57 -0.74 15.52
N SER A 185 16.68 -0.49 16.48
CA SER A 185 15.73 0.63 16.56
C SER A 185 14.59 0.72 15.53
N CYS A 186 13.50 -0.02 15.74
CA CYS A 186 12.11 0.50 15.79
C CYS A 186 11.10 -0.65 15.92
N GLY A 187 10.31 -0.65 17.01
CA GLY A 187 9.39 -1.73 17.41
C GLY A 187 8.22 -2.02 16.47
N PHE A 188 8.51 -2.62 15.31
CA PHE A 188 7.57 -3.30 14.42
C PHE A 188 8.20 -4.62 13.97
N ASN A 189 8.37 -5.51 14.94
CA ASN A 189 8.40 -6.95 14.71
C ASN A 189 6.91 -7.34 14.87
N ASN A 190 6.22 -7.90 13.88
CA ASN A 190 6.05 -9.36 13.82
C ASN A 190 5.23 -9.83 12.62
N GLU A 191 5.52 -11.07 12.23
CA GLU A 191 4.91 -11.70 11.07
C GLU A 191 3.54 -12.30 11.43
N PRO A 192 2.51 -12.13 10.60
CA PRO A 192 1.18 -12.69 10.86
C PRO A 192 1.08 -14.22 10.65
N TYR A 193 2.16 -15.00 10.67
CA TYR A 193 2.15 -16.39 10.16
C TYR A 193 1.99 -17.53 11.17
N LEU A 194 1.92 -17.26 12.47
CA LEU A 194 1.77 -18.34 13.47
C LEU A 194 0.68 -18.05 14.51
N SER A 195 -0.35 -17.29 14.14
CA SER A 195 -1.38 -16.95 15.12
C SER A 195 -2.41 -18.04 15.29
N ALA A 196 -2.60 -18.48 16.54
CA ALA A 196 -3.75 -19.31 16.95
C ALA A 196 -5.11 -18.61 16.66
N GLN A 197 -5.10 -17.30 16.47
CA GLN A 197 -6.30 -16.54 16.15
C GLN A 197 -6.73 -16.71 14.68
N LYS A 198 -7.99 -17.07 14.46
CA LYS A 198 -8.56 -17.19 13.11
C LYS A 198 -8.67 -15.80 12.47
N ILE A 199 -7.75 -15.50 11.56
CA ILE A 199 -7.82 -14.29 10.74
C ILE A 199 -8.99 -14.43 9.77
N THR A 200 -9.97 -13.52 9.86
CA THR A 200 -11.12 -13.49 8.95
C THR A 200 -11.13 -12.21 8.12
N GLY A 201 -11.41 -12.32 6.82
CA GLY A 201 -11.56 -11.16 5.93
C GLY A 201 -10.25 -10.44 5.59
N ARG A 202 -10.35 -9.21 5.05
CA ARG A 202 -9.19 -8.46 4.53
C ARG A 202 -8.23 -8.06 5.66
N LEU A 203 -6.93 -8.18 5.41
CA LEU A 203 -5.87 -7.78 6.35
C LEU A 203 -5.34 -6.37 6.10
N TRP A 204 -5.72 -5.74 4.99
CA TRP A 204 -5.42 -4.35 4.70
C TRP A 204 -6.50 -3.78 3.81
N GLY A 205 -6.57 -2.46 3.74
CA GLY A 205 -7.50 -1.77 2.87
C GLY A 205 -7.23 -0.29 2.77
N VAL A 206 -8.06 0.35 1.96
CA VAL A 206 -8.03 1.78 1.74
C VAL A 206 -9.40 2.34 2.05
N ILE A 207 -9.43 3.45 2.76
CA ILE A 207 -10.61 4.22 3.11
C ILE A 207 -10.51 5.52 2.32
N ASN A 208 -11.59 5.86 1.61
CA ASN A 208 -11.67 7.02 0.73
C ASN A 208 -10.50 7.11 -0.27
N LYS A 209 -10.36 6.06 -1.09
CA LYS A 209 -9.26 5.93 -2.07
C LYS A 209 -9.15 7.13 -3.00
N ALA A 210 -10.28 7.74 -3.38
CA ALA A 210 -10.31 8.91 -4.26
C ALA A 210 -9.55 10.13 -3.71
N MET A 211 -9.46 10.26 -2.38
CA MET A 211 -8.75 11.35 -1.71
C MET A 211 -7.30 11.01 -1.34
N LEU A 212 -6.78 9.86 -1.77
CA LEU A 212 -5.35 9.60 -1.65
C LEU A 212 -4.58 10.54 -2.57
N PRO A 213 -3.42 11.06 -2.14
CA PRO A 213 -2.62 11.99 -2.94
C PRO A 213 -1.83 11.21 -4.01
N PHE A 214 -2.52 10.72 -5.04
CA PHE A 214 -1.85 10.08 -6.18
C PHE A 214 -0.95 11.09 -6.89
N ALA A 215 0.24 10.63 -7.28
CA ALA A 215 1.07 11.36 -8.21
C ALA A 215 0.40 11.39 -9.59
N LYS A 216 0.79 12.38 -10.41
CA LYS A 216 0.41 12.39 -11.83
C LYS A 216 0.85 11.07 -12.47
N ILE A 217 0.06 10.59 -13.42
CA ILE A 217 0.37 9.40 -14.19
C ILE A 217 0.87 9.83 -15.56
N SER A 218 1.96 9.22 -16.02
CA SER A 218 2.43 9.33 -17.39
C SER A 218 2.45 7.93 -17.97
N GLN A 219 1.77 7.74 -19.11
CA GLN A 219 1.62 6.45 -19.74
C GLN A 219 2.02 6.57 -21.21
N VAL A 220 2.86 5.65 -21.67
CA VAL A 220 3.23 5.50 -23.07
C VAL A 220 2.81 4.11 -23.52
N VAL A 221 2.07 4.06 -24.63
CA VAL A 221 1.70 2.82 -25.29
C VAL A 221 2.62 2.65 -26.48
N ILE A 222 3.31 1.51 -26.54
CA ILE A 222 4.26 1.20 -27.59
C ILE A 222 3.75 -0.04 -28.32
N ASP A 223 3.51 0.10 -29.62
CA ASP A 223 3.33 -1.03 -30.52
C ASP A 223 4.68 -1.69 -30.78
N TYR A 224 4.74 -3.01 -30.66
CA TYR A 224 5.99 -3.75 -30.81
C TYR A 224 5.81 -5.09 -31.50
N ASP A 225 6.92 -5.53 -32.12
CA ASP A 225 7.14 -6.88 -32.62
C ASP A 225 7.95 -7.72 -31.62
N LYS A 226 7.96 -9.05 -31.77
CA LYS A 226 8.64 -9.94 -30.81
C LYS A 226 10.14 -9.66 -30.66
N LYS A 227 10.81 -9.13 -31.70
CA LYS A 227 12.24 -8.83 -31.69
C LYS A 227 12.49 -7.59 -30.83
N TRP A 228 11.69 -6.54 -31.02
CA TRP A 228 11.70 -5.31 -30.23
C TRP A 228 11.60 -5.59 -28.73
N TYR A 229 10.70 -6.50 -28.32
CA TYR A 229 10.50 -6.78 -26.89
C TYR A 229 11.71 -7.41 -26.23
N ARG A 230 12.38 -8.33 -26.95
CA ARG A 230 13.61 -8.95 -26.45
C ARG A 230 14.72 -7.92 -26.29
N GLU A 231 14.93 -7.06 -27.29
CA GLU A 231 15.94 -5.99 -27.21
C GLU A 231 15.64 -4.99 -26.07
N PHE A 232 14.37 -4.67 -25.84
CA PHE A 232 13.92 -3.86 -24.71
C PHE A 232 14.23 -4.56 -23.37
N GLN A 233 13.90 -5.84 -23.23
CA GLN A 233 14.18 -6.63 -22.02
C GLN A 233 15.68 -6.69 -21.74
N ASP A 234 16.50 -6.97 -22.77
CA ASP A 234 17.95 -7.08 -22.63
C ASP A 234 18.58 -5.76 -22.18
N MET A 235 18.17 -4.64 -22.76
CA MET A 235 18.63 -3.32 -22.32
C MET A 235 18.16 -3.02 -20.89
N CYS A 236 16.93 -3.39 -20.51
CA CYS A 236 16.48 -3.23 -19.14
C CYS A 236 17.31 -4.10 -18.16
N ARG A 237 17.71 -5.32 -18.55
CA ARG A 237 18.58 -6.20 -17.75
C ARG A 237 19.98 -5.63 -17.56
N GLN A 238 20.53 -4.95 -18.56
CA GLN A 238 21.83 -4.28 -18.45
C GLN A 238 21.81 -3.11 -17.45
N ILE A 239 20.64 -2.48 -17.28
CA ILE A 239 20.47 -1.34 -16.37
C ILE A 239 20.03 -1.82 -14.97
N TRP A 240 19.23 -2.89 -14.90
CA TRP A 240 18.60 -3.37 -13.67
C TRP A 240 18.69 -4.90 -13.51
N ASN A 241 19.24 -5.33 -12.39
CA ASN A 241 19.33 -6.74 -12.03
C ASN A 241 17.96 -7.33 -11.68
N GLY A 242 17.71 -8.60 -12.05
CA GLY A 242 16.55 -9.38 -11.60
C GLY A 242 15.28 -9.26 -12.45
N ILE A 243 15.39 -8.90 -13.74
CA ILE A 243 14.25 -8.91 -14.68
C ILE A 243 14.10 -10.30 -15.30
N GLU A 244 13.02 -11.01 -14.94
CA GLU A 244 12.66 -12.35 -15.45
C GLU A 244 12.06 -12.31 -16.87
N ASP A 245 12.06 -13.47 -17.53
CA ASP A 245 11.79 -13.64 -18.97
C ASP A 245 10.33 -13.39 -19.37
N ASP A 246 9.39 -13.74 -18.50
CA ASP A 246 7.97 -13.81 -18.84
C ASP A 246 7.15 -12.80 -18.05
N SER A 247 6.53 -11.88 -18.79
CA SER A 247 5.62 -10.81 -18.34
C SER A 247 6.28 -9.58 -17.72
N GLY A 248 5.75 -8.40 -18.05
CA GLY A 248 6.37 -7.11 -17.74
C GLY A 248 6.71 -6.87 -16.27
N PHE A 249 7.63 -5.94 -16.02
CA PHE A 249 8.25 -5.74 -14.71
C PHE A 249 7.79 -4.47 -13.98
N HIS A 250 8.14 -4.37 -12.70
CA HIS A 250 7.95 -3.17 -11.88
C HIS A 250 9.30 -2.69 -11.34
N LEU A 251 9.58 -1.39 -11.48
CA LEU A 251 10.75 -0.74 -10.92
C LEU A 251 10.29 0.33 -9.93
N TYR A 252 11.01 0.44 -8.81
CA TYR A 252 10.81 1.48 -7.81
C TYR A 252 12.02 2.41 -7.86
N THR A 253 11.81 3.65 -8.30
CA THR A 253 12.87 4.64 -8.53
C THR A 253 12.46 6.00 -7.97
N SER A 254 13.45 6.77 -7.50
CA SER A 254 13.22 8.14 -7.01
C SER A 254 12.73 9.09 -8.10
N ASN A 255 12.98 8.78 -9.37
CA ASN A 255 12.57 9.60 -10.50
C ASN A 255 12.16 8.73 -11.71
N PRO A 256 10.93 8.18 -11.72
CA PRO A 256 10.47 7.35 -12.82
C PRO A 256 10.27 8.14 -14.11
N TYR A 257 10.05 9.45 -14.05
CA TYR A 257 9.89 10.30 -15.23
C TYR A 257 11.20 10.48 -16.01
N SER A 258 12.33 10.65 -15.32
CA SER A 258 13.63 10.67 -15.98
C SER A 258 13.99 9.29 -16.54
N VAL A 259 13.57 8.20 -15.90
CA VAL A 259 13.74 6.87 -16.49
C VAL A 259 12.90 6.73 -17.75
N THR A 260 11.62 7.13 -17.74
CA THR A 260 10.80 7.13 -18.96
C THR A 260 11.36 8.05 -20.03
N TYR A 261 12.01 9.16 -19.66
CA TYR A 261 12.65 10.08 -20.60
C TYR A 261 13.97 9.53 -21.16
N ILE A 262 14.79 8.87 -20.34
CA ILE A 262 16.03 8.20 -20.79
C ILE A 262 15.67 7.05 -21.70
N LEU A 263 14.64 6.27 -21.33
CA LEU A 263 14.05 5.27 -22.19
C LEU A 263 13.55 5.95 -23.46
N SER A 264 12.66 6.95 -23.41
CA SER A 264 12.16 7.59 -24.63
C SER A 264 13.26 8.17 -25.51
N LYS A 265 14.30 8.81 -24.95
CA LYS A 265 15.41 9.42 -25.71
C LYS A 265 16.29 8.36 -26.36
N ARG A 266 16.82 7.40 -25.58
CA ARG A 266 17.62 6.29 -26.13
C ARG A 266 16.80 5.43 -27.10
N PHE A 267 15.48 5.36 -26.92
CA PHE A 267 14.57 4.61 -27.80
C PHE A 267 14.26 5.34 -29.09
N VAL A 268 13.97 6.64 -29.03
CA VAL A 268 13.73 7.48 -30.22
C VAL A 268 14.99 7.52 -31.08
N GLU A 269 16.16 7.68 -30.46
CA GLU A 269 17.45 7.67 -31.16
C GLU A 269 17.77 6.31 -31.80
N LYS A 270 17.55 5.21 -31.08
CA LYS A 270 17.89 3.85 -31.58
C LYS A 270 16.87 3.28 -32.57
N PHE A 271 15.58 3.57 -32.43
CA PHE A 271 14.51 2.92 -33.19
C PHE A 271 13.69 3.87 -34.07
N LYS A 272 14.01 5.17 -34.12
CA LYS A 272 13.34 6.17 -34.97
C LYS A 272 11.81 6.18 -34.87
N ILE A 273 11.28 5.91 -33.67
CA ILE A 273 9.83 5.85 -33.43
C ILE A 273 9.28 7.28 -33.34
N PRO A 274 8.17 7.62 -34.05
CA PRO A 274 7.55 8.92 -33.94
C PRO A 274 7.06 9.15 -32.50
N ILE A 275 7.51 10.25 -31.90
CA ILE A 275 7.08 10.68 -30.57
C ILE A 275 5.61 11.06 -30.67
N VAL A 276 4.71 10.24 -30.12
CA VAL A 276 3.33 10.66 -29.91
C VAL A 276 3.32 11.60 -28.72
N SER A 277 3.51 12.88 -28.99
CA SER A 277 3.20 13.96 -28.06
C SER A 277 1.69 13.97 -27.85
N GLU A 278 1.22 13.50 -26.70
CA GLU A 278 0.36 14.28 -25.81
C GLU A 278 -0.21 13.41 -24.69
N VAL A 279 -0.18 14.01 -23.49
CA VAL A 279 -0.81 13.53 -22.28
C VAL A 279 -2.31 13.63 -22.49
N HIS A 280 -3.02 12.52 -22.67
CA HIS A 280 -4.49 12.56 -22.65
C HIS A 280 -4.97 12.98 -21.25
N GLU A 281 -5.41 14.22 -21.15
CA GLU A 281 -6.01 14.88 -19.98
C GLU A 281 -7.45 14.40 -19.73
N SER A 282 -7.70 13.09 -19.81
CA SER A 282 -9.05 12.55 -19.63
C SER A 282 -9.06 11.37 -18.67
N LEU A 283 -8.83 11.65 -17.39
CA LEU A 283 -9.33 10.79 -16.31
C LEU A 283 -10.61 11.42 -15.76
N ARG A 284 -11.73 11.12 -16.42
CA ARG A 284 -13.03 11.12 -15.74
C ARG A 284 -12.89 10.14 -14.58
N ILE A 285 -12.89 10.66 -13.36
CA ILE A 285 -13.07 9.87 -12.15
C ILE A 285 -14.46 9.26 -12.26
N LEU A 286 -14.55 8.01 -12.71
CA LEU A 286 -15.79 7.25 -12.57
C LEU A 286 -16.11 7.18 -11.08
N PRO A 287 -17.33 7.55 -10.64
CA PRO A 287 -17.72 7.42 -9.25
C PRO A 287 -17.54 5.96 -8.84
N CYS A 288 -16.67 5.75 -7.86
CA CYS A 288 -16.55 4.45 -7.22
C CYS A 288 -17.86 4.23 -6.47
N GLU A 289 -18.67 3.27 -6.92
CA GLU A 289 -19.87 2.87 -6.19
C GLU A 289 -19.51 2.59 -4.71
N PRO A 290 -20.38 2.99 -3.77
CA PRO A 290 -20.14 2.79 -2.35
C PRO A 290 -19.90 1.31 -2.08
N CYS A 291 -18.73 0.99 -1.51
CA CYS A 291 -18.39 -0.37 -1.14
C CYS A 291 -19.40 -0.85 -0.07
N PRO A 292 -20.18 -1.92 -0.32
CA PRO A 292 -21.07 -2.46 0.68
C PRO A 292 -20.22 -3.16 1.75
N PHE A 293 -20.34 -2.63 2.97
CA PHE A 293 -20.05 -3.17 4.31
C PHE A 293 -19.02 -4.30 4.45
#